data_AF-A0A914TVV0-F1
#
_entry.id   AF-A0A914TVV0-F1
#
_cell.length_a   1.000
_cell.length_b   1.000
_cell.length_c   1.000
_cell.angle_alpha   90.00
_cell.angle_beta   90.00
_cell.angle_gamma   90.00
#
_symmetry.space_group_name_H-M   'P 1'
#
loop_
_entity.id
_entity.type
_entity.pdbx_description
1 polymer ?
#
loop_
_entity_poly.entity_id
_entity_poly.type
_entity_poly.pdbx_seq_one_letter_code
_entity_poly.pdbx_strand_id
1 'polypeptide(L)'
;MQILVSEGIATILLPLCAKIGFLPVLIARGFQGIGVGMAFAFIGYIAAAWSPIKSNGIFLCALTSYNQLAPLITMPLAGFSCSSIFGWQGIYYLFGFLTLIVCAVFYYIYTDTPRKH
;
A
#
# COMPACT_ATOMS: atom_id res chain seq x y z
N MET A 1 3.84 -2.40 -10.52
CA MET A 1 2.40 -2.13 -10.71
C MET A 1 1.51 -3.35 -10.49
N GLN A 2 1.71 -4.45 -11.23
CA GLN A 2 0.93 -5.70 -11.07
C GLN A 2 0.92 -6.24 -9.63
N ILE A 3 2.00 -6.02 -8.89
CA ILE A 3 2.15 -6.45 -7.51
C ILE A 3 1.29 -5.63 -6.53
N LEU A 4 1.16 -4.30 -6.72
CA LEU A 4 0.28 -3.48 -5.89
C LEU A 4 -1.20 -3.90 -6.04
N VAL A 5 -1.59 -4.28 -7.26
CA VAL A 5 -2.92 -4.81 -7.53
C VAL A 5 -3.12 -6.14 -6.79
N SER A 6 -2.13 -7.03 -6.81
CA SER A 6 -2.20 -8.30 -6.07
C SER A 6 -2.29 -8.10 -4.55
N GLU A 7 -1.61 -7.08 -4.00
CA GLU A 7 -1.70 -6.72 -2.59
C GLU A 7 -3.08 -6.16 -2.22
N GLY A 8 -3.64 -5.28 -3.06
CA GLY A 8 -5.00 -4.75 -2.88
C GLY A 8 -6.04 -5.88 -2.87
N ILE A 9 -5.94 -6.82 -3.81
CA ILE A 9 -6.83 -8.00 -3.88
C ILE A 9 -6.64 -8.90 -2.66
N ALA A 10 -5.41 -9.18 -2.23
CA ALA A 10 -5.13 -9.98 -1.03
C ALA A 10 -5.71 -9.33 0.24
N THR A 11 -5.70 -7.99 0.31
CA THR A 11 -6.29 -7.23 1.42
C THR A 11 -7.81 -7.34 1.47
N ILE A 12 -8.48 -7.28 0.31
CA ILE A 12 -9.93 -7.46 0.20
C ILE A 12 -10.33 -8.90 0.52
N LEU A 13 -9.50 -9.88 0.14
CA LEU A 13 -9.75 -11.29 0.38
C LEU A 13 -9.50 -11.71 1.84
N LEU A 14 -8.73 -10.92 2.59
CA LEU A 14 -8.33 -11.21 3.97
C LEU A 14 -9.49 -11.51 4.93
N PRO A 15 -10.59 -10.72 4.99
CA PRO A 15 -11.76 -11.03 5.81
C PRO A 15 -12.48 -12.32 5.37
N LEU A 16 -12.41 -12.70 4.08
CA LEU A 16 -12.93 -13.98 3.59
C LEU A 16 -12.05 -15.14 4.06
N CYS A 17 -10.73 -15.02 3.91
CA CYS A 17 -9.76 -16.01 4.36
C CYS A 17 -9.86 -16.26 5.87
N ALA A 18 -10.11 -15.22 6.66
CA ALA A 18 -10.26 -15.33 8.10
C ALA A 18 -11.49 -16.14 8.54
N LYS A 19 -12.53 -16.25 7.70
CA LYS A 19 -13.68 -17.13 7.96
C LYS A 19 -13.37 -18.60 7.66
N ILE A 20 -12.39 -18.87 6.80
CA ILE A 20 -12.02 -20.23 6.35
C ILE A 20 -11.00 -20.87 7.31
N GLY A 21 -10.06 -20.08 7.84
CA GLY A 21 -9.11 -20.54 8.85
C GLY A 21 -7.77 -19.78 8.84
N PHE A 22 -6.81 -20.25 9.65
CA PHE A 22 -5.52 -19.58 9.82
C PHE A 22 -4.59 -19.69 8.61
N LEU A 23 -4.52 -20.87 7.98
CA LEU A 23 -3.61 -21.14 6.86
C LEU A 23 -3.83 -20.21 5.64
N PRO A 24 -5.06 -19.97 5.15
CA PRO A 24 -5.27 -19.03 4.04
C PRO A 24 -4.95 -17.58 4.42
N VAL A 25 -5.13 -17.19 5.68
CA VAL A 25 -4.71 -15.86 6.17
C VAL A 25 -3.19 -15.72 6.12
N LEU A 26 -2.45 -16.76 6.54
CA LEU A 26 -0.99 -16.76 6.50
C LEU A 26 -0.45 -16.57 5.08
N ILE A 27 -1.04 -17.28 4.11
CA ILE A 27 -0.69 -17.16 2.69
C ILE A 27 -0.98 -15.75 2.18
N ALA A 28 -2.18 -15.21 2.44
CA ALA A 28 -2.55 -13.86 2.04
C ALA A 28 -1.61 -12.80 2.64
N ARG A 29 -1.18 -12.97 3.90
CA ARG A 29 -0.19 -12.11 4.55
C ARG A 29 1.21 -12.25 3.95
N GLY A 30 1.60 -13.44 3.51
CA GLY A 30 2.84 -13.64 2.75
C GLY A 30 2.88 -12.81 1.47
N PHE A 31 1.79 -12.83 0.69
CA PHE A 31 1.67 -12.00 -0.52
C PHE A 31 1.70 -10.50 -0.23
N GLN A 32 1.03 -10.06 0.84
CA GLN A 32 1.13 -8.66 1.28
C GLN A 32 2.57 -8.27 1.65
N GLY A 33 3.31 -9.13 2.37
CA GLY A 33 4.70 -8.86 2.75
C GLY A 33 5.62 -8.70 1.53
N ILE A 34 5.42 -9.51 0.49
CA ILE A 34 6.15 -9.39 -0.77
C ILE A 34 5.85 -8.05 -1.47
N GLY A 35 4.59 -7.60 -1.44
CA GLY A 35 4.18 -6.29 -1.96
C GLY A 35 4.88 -5.12 -1.30
N VAL A 36 4.88 -5.10 0.04
CA VAL A 36 5.54 -4.07 0.85
C VAL A 36 7.05 -4.04 0.58
N GLY A 37 7.71 -5.20 0.52
CA GLY A 37 9.15 -5.26 0.24
C GLY A 37 9.53 -4.64 -1.11
N MET A 38 8.71 -4.88 -2.14
CA MET A 38 8.93 -4.28 -3.46
C MET A 38 8.60 -2.79 -3.50
N ALA A 39 7.63 -2.32 -2.71
CA ALA A 39 7.35 -0.89 -2.59
C ALA A 39 8.57 -0.11 -2.09
N PHE A 40 9.30 -0.65 -1.10
CA PHE A 40 10.56 -0.05 -0.62
C PHE A 40 11.64 0.00 -1.71
N ALA A 41 11.79 -1.06 -2.51
CA ALA A 41 12.72 -1.07 -3.64
C ALA A 41 12.35 0.00 -4.68
N PHE A 42 11.06 0.19 -4.93
CA PHE A 42 10.56 1.17 -5.89
C PHE A 42 10.80 2.63 -5.43
N ILE A 43 10.65 2.91 -4.13
CA ILE A 43 11.00 4.22 -3.55
C ILE A 43 12.48 4.55 -3.81
N GLY A 44 13.38 3.58 -3.60
CA GLY A 44 14.80 3.74 -3.89
C GLY A 44 15.08 4.00 -5.38
N TYR A 45 14.37 3.30 -6.27
CA TYR A 45 14.48 3.50 -7.71
C TYR A 45 14.00 4.89 -8.16
N ILE A 46 12.82 5.34 -7.70
CA ILE A 46 12.31 6.68 -8.02
C ILE A 46 13.24 7.76 -7.49
N ALA A 47 13.73 7.62 -6.25
CA ALA A 47 14.68 8.55 -5.67
C ALA A 47 15.96 8.65 -6.48
N ALA A 48 16.50 7.53 -6.95
CA ALA A 48 17.69 7.53 -7.81
C ALA A 48 17.42 8.14 -9.20
N ALA A 49 16.23 7.94 -9.76
CA ALA A 49 15.89 8.40 -11.11
C ALA A 49 15.45 9.88 -11.18
N TRP A 50 14.81 10.40 -10.12
CA TRP A 50 14.19 11.74 -10.13
C TRP A 50 14.82 12.74 -9.16
N SER A 51 15.68 12.31 -8.22
CA SER A 51 16.29 13.25 -7.28
C SER A 51 17.54 13.94 -7.85
N PRO A 52 17.70 15.26 -7.63
CA PRO A 52 19.00 15.92 -7.71
C PRO A 52 20.00 15.29 -6.72
N ILE A 53 21.23 15.03 -7.16
CA ILE A 53 22.29 14.37 -6.35
C ILE A 53 22.54 15.13 -5.03
N LYS A 54 22.41 16.46 -5.05
CA LYS A 54 22.68 17.34 -3.89
C LYS A 54 21.62 17.27 -2.79
N SER A 55 20.39 16.82 -3.09
CA SER A 55 19.26 16.83 -2.16
C SER A 55 18.56 15.47 -2.03
N ASN A 56 19.22 14.39 -2.46
CA ASN A 56 18.65 13.04 -2.46
C ASN A 56 18.19 12.56 -1.08
N GLY A 57 18.92 12.92 -0.02
CA GLY A 57 18.51 12.62 1.34
C GLY A 57 17.15 13.25 1.71
N ILE A 58 16.89 14.50 1.32
CA ILE A 58 15.63 15.19 1.63
C ILE A 58 14.48 14.58 0.83
N PHE A 59 14.72 14.25 -0.45
CA PHE A 59 13.72 13.59 -1.29
C PHE A 59 13.33 12.21 -0.75
N LEU A 60 14.32 11.39 -0.35
CA LEU A 60 14.10 10.09 0.28
C LEU A 60 13.37 10.22 1.63
N CYS A 61 13.74 11.17 2.48
CA CYS A 61 13.06 11.41 3.76
C CYS A 61 11.59 11.79 3.53
N ALA A 62 11.31 12.68 2.57
CA ALA A 62 9.94 13.02 2.19
C ALA A 62 9.15 11.82 1.69
N LEU A 63 9.75 11.01 0.81
CA LEU A 63 9.14 9.78 0.27
C LEU A 63 8.88 8.72 1.34
N THR A 64 9.72 8.59 2.35
CA THR A 64 9.60 7.57 3.42
C THR A 64 8.75 8.03 4.60
N SER A 65 8.46 9.34 4.71
CA SER A 65 7.64 9.92 5.78
C SER A 65 6.23 9.32 5.86
N TYR A 66 5.69 8.79 4.74
CA TYR A 66 4.41 8.10 4.73
C TYR A 66 4.35 6.91 5.70
N ASN A 67 5.48 6.25 5.98
CA ASN A 67 5.52 5.08 6.84
C ASN A 67 5.13 5.40 8.30
N GLN A 68 5.27 6.65 8.72
CA GLN A 68 4.86 7.11 10.05
C GLN A 68 3.45 7.73 10.02
N LEU A 69 3.11 8.44 8.94
CA LEU A 69 1.80 9.07 8.78
C LEU A 69 0.67 8.06 8.54
N ALA A 70 0.92 6.99 7.78
CA ALA A 70 -0.10 6.00 7.46
C ALA A 70 -0.61 5.28 8.72
N PRO A 71 0.23 4.75 9.64
CA PRO A 71 -0.26 4.16 10.89
C PRO A 71 -0.99 5.15 11.79
N LEU A 72 -0.57 6.42 11.81
CA LEU A 72 -1.20 7.47 12.61
C LEU A 72 -2.69 7.65 12.24
N ILE A 73 -3.02 7.51 10.95
CA ILE A 73 -4.39 7.60 10.44
C ILE A 73 -5.11 6.25 10.54
N THR A 74 -4.43 5.16 10.18
CA THR A 74 -5.02 3.82 10.10
C THR A 74 -5.40 3.25 11.46
N MET A 75 -4.61 3.50 12.51
CA MET A 75 -4.87 2.98 13.86
C MET A 75 -6.19 3.49 14.47
N PRO A 76 -6.48 4.80 14.53
CA PRO A 76 -7.76 5.29 15.05
C PRO A 76 -8.95 4.88 14.16
N LEU A 77 -8.77 4.84 12.83
CA LEU A 77 -9.81 4.34 11.93
C LEU A 77 -10.13 2.87 12.18
N ALA A 78 -9.12 2.04 12.47
CA ALA A 78 -9.30 0.64 12.85
C ALA A 78 -10.05 0.51 14.18
N GLY A 79 -9.70 1.34 15.16
CA GLY A 79 -10.42 1.43 16.43
C GLY A 79 -11.91 1.76 16.24
N PHE A 80 -12.20 2.80 15.46
CA PHE A 80 -13.59 3.21 15.17
C PHE A 80 -14.37 2.13 14.41
N SER A 81 -13.73 1.48 13.43
CA SER A 81 -14.37 0.44 12.62
C SER A 81 -14.69 -0.81 13.43
N CYS A 82 -13.86 -1.18 14.42
CA CYS A 82 -14.14 -2.30 15.32
C CYS A 82 -15.40 -2.09 16.17
N SER A 83 -15.76 -0.85 16.51
CA SER A 83 -16.98 -0.54 17.25
C SER A 83 -18.23 -0.39 16.37
N SER A 84 -18.07 -0.37 15.04
CA SER A 84 -19.17 -0.23 14.08
C SER A 84 -19.81 -1.58 13.73
N ILE A 85 -21.03 -1.55 13.17
CA ILE A 85 -21.81 -2.73 12.75
C ILE A 85 -21.07 -3.57 11.69
N PHE A 86 -20.22 -2.95 10.87
CA PHE A 86 -19.38 -3.64 9.88
C PHE A 86 -18.15 -4.35 10.49
N GLY A 87 -17.88 -4.10 11.77
CA GLY A 87 -16.77 -4.66 12.52
C GLY A 87 -15.40 -4.41 11.88
N TRP A 88 -14.44 -5.25 12.27
CA TRP A 88 -13.07 -5.19 11.77
C TRP A 88 -12.96 -5.45 10.26
N GLN A 89 -13.93 -6.13 9.64
CA GLN A 89 -13.87 -6.50 8.22
C GLN A 89 -14.07 -5.30 7.29
N GLY A 90 -14.90 -4.33 7.68
CA GLY A 90 -15.20 -3.15 6.87
C GLY A 90 -13.96 -2.34 6.50
N ILE A 91 -12.98 -2.29 7.41
CA ILE A 91 -11.78 -1.49 7.17
C ILE A 91 -10.85 -2.11 6.13
N TYR A 92 -10.81 -3.44 6.03
CA TYR A 92 -10.03 -4.15 5.01
C TYR A 92 -10.61 -3.92 3.61
N TYR A 93 -11.93 -3.88 3.48
CA TYR A 93 -12.57 -3.53 2.21
C TYR A 93 -12.32 -2.08 1.82
N LEU A 94 -12.42 -1.14 2.78
CA LEU A 94 -12.22 0.28 2.52
C LEU A 94 -10.77 0.57 2.09
N PHE A 95 -9.77 0.08 2.82
CA PHE A 95 -8.38 0.25 2.43
C PHE A 95 -8.02 -0.50 1.15
N GLY A 96 -8.54 -1.72 0.97
CA GLY A 96 -8.32 -2.48 -0.26
C GLY A 96 -8.86 -1.76 -1.50
N PHE A 97 -10.06 -1.20 -1.42
CA PHE A 97 -10.66 -0.43 -2.52
C PHE A 97 -9.90 0.88 -2.78
N LEU A 98 -9.50 1.60 -1.72
CA LEU A 98 -8.71 2.82 -1.84
C LEU A 98 -7.36 2.54 -2.52
N THR A 99 -6.69 1.45 -2.16
CA THR A 99 -5.45 1.01 -2.81
C THR A 99 -5.64 0.73 -4.29
N LEU A 100 -6.75 0.10 -4.70
CA LEU A 100 -7.05 -0.12 -6.11
C LEU A 100 -7.32 1.18 -6.86
N ILE A 101 -8.04 2.14 -6.26
CA ILE A 101 -8.25 3.47 -6.86
C ILE A 101 -6.92 4.19 -7.04
N VAL A 102 -6.09 4.25 -5.99
CA VAL A 102 -4.78 4.92 -6.07
C VAL A 102 -3.90 4.24 -7.11
N CYS A 103 -3.93 2.91 -7.20
CA CYS A 103 -3.23 2.17 -8.23
C CYS A 103 -3.75 2.52 -9.64
N ALA A 104 -5.07 2.63 -9.83
CA ALA A 104 -5.65 3.04 -11.11
C ALA A 104 -5.26 4.48 -11.47
N VAL A 105 -5.34 5.43 -10.53
CA VAL A 105 -4.91 6.81 -10.75
C VAL A 105 -3.42 6.88 -11.09
N PHE A 106 -2.58 6.13 -10.36
CA PHE A 106 -1.17 6.02 -10.67
C PHE A 106 -0.94 5.43 -12.07
N TYR A 107 -1.78 4.49 -12.52
CA TYR A 107 -1.66 3.90 -13.87
C TYR A 107 -1.85 4.94 -14.96
N TYR A 108 -2.84 5.81 -14.77
CA TYR A 108 -3.16 6.85 -15.74
C TYR A 108 -2.14 8.00 -15.72
N ILE A 109 -1.56 8.32 -14.56
CA ILE A 109 -0.66 9.47 -14.41
C ILE A 109 0.82 9.08 -14.66
N TYR A 110 1.22 7.86 -14.29
CA TYR A 110 2.62 7.46 -14.32
C TYR A 110 3.07 7.18 -15.75
N THR A 111 3.93 8.06 -16.28
CA THR A 111 4.61 7.88 -17.56
C THR A 111 6.08 7.52 -17.31
N ASP A 112 6.54 6.41 -17.88
CA ASP A 112 7.85 5.76 -17.64
C ASP A 112 9.10 6.57 -18.05
N THR A 113 8.99 7.86 -18.38
CA THR A 113 10.13 8.59 -18.97
C THR A 113 10.28 10.02 -18.46
N PRO A 114 11.36 10.33 -17.71
CA PRO A 114 11.74 11.71 -17.36
C PRO A 114 12.30 12.51 -18.54
N ARG A 115 12.24 11.99 -19.78
CA ARG A 115 12.90 12.56 -20.97
C ARG A 115 11.96 13.33 -21.92
N LYS A 116 10.69 13.48 -21.55
CA LYS A 116 9.69 14.29 -22.26
C LYS A 116 8.99 15.27 -21.32
N HIS A 117 9.74 16.07 -20.59
CA HIS A 117 9.30 17.38 -20.08
C HIS A 117 10.49 18.32 -20.06
#